data_AF-A0A150AJI8-F1
#
_entry.id   AF-A0A150AJI8-F1
#
_cell.length_a   1.000
_cell.length_b   1.000
_cell.length_c   1.000
_cell.angle_alpha   90.00
_cell.angle_beta   90.00
_cell.angle_gamma   90.00
#
_symmetry.space_group_name_H-M   'P 1'
#
loop_
_entity.id
_entity.type
_entity.pdbx_description
1 polymer ?
#
loop_
_entity_poly.entity_id
_entity_poly.type
_entity_poly.pdbx_seq_one_letter_code
_entity_poly.pdbx_strand_id
1 'polypeptide(L)'
;MTFDYFMPVDCTGETLDEYLEEAWFRDGPMMSRYEMIYFRNHVYSIVPIRVALDGFKFSKSQRKLIRKNSQYEVKIQPLEITEEKEKMYAEHKGRFQSPNSPTSLKNYFLEEGNEESPFETWELQILDGKKIAAISFMDLGKDSICSILALFAPEYSKQSLGITTMLLEIEYAQMTKKSFYYPGYVLDEDSVFDYKKRLNNLYFFDWEDYTWREWDQFKPEKSTNAILRQKLGAVQKIAGELNETKLELIQNEAFFYNIWHNTFDVSGIVPSPLFLEWESQWFHQLSINVDFLEDIHEPLYVLTHQQEVLEQTYSATAINDSLHKFQMRIRNSAIVQQQNLFLLEEYLLQEGIETDITKMFSNGNKLDGFIELAIEGKHLTIYISYILSQRVFLMQASNDLRDITVDSFASARDCAMAIKEWYYRKTLSLVL
;
A
#
# COMPACT_ATOMS: atom_id res chain seq x y z
N MET A 1 -11.72 -6.29 5.07
CA MET A 1 -10.44 -6.48 4.36
C MET A 1 -9.40 -6.79 5.40
N THR A 2 -8.75 -7.94 5.31
CA THR A 2 -7.84 -8.44 6.33
C THR A 2 -6.40 -8.02 6.05
N PHE A 3 -5.72 -7.52 7.09
CA PHE A 3 -4.28 -7.23 7.14
C PHE A 3 -3.76 -7.47 8.55
N ASP A 4 -3.59 -8.74 8.89
CA ASP A 4 -3.14 -9.16 10.22
C ASP A 4 -1.70 -9.65 10.15
N TYR A 5 -0.93 -9.38 11.19
CA TYR A 5 0.36 -10.00 11.40
C TYR A 5 0.68 -10.06 12.90
N PHE A 6 1.53 -11.01 13.29
CA PHE A 6 2.08 -11.07 14.64
C PHE A 6 3.41 -11.83 14.66
N MET A 7 4.21 -11.60 15.70
CA MET A 7 5.44 -12.34 15.97
C MET A 7 5.12 -13.49 16.93
N PRO A 8 5.08 -14.76 16.46
CA PRO A 8 4.82 -15.88 17.35
C PRO A 8 5.99 -16.12 18.31
N VAL A 9 5.66 -16.54 19.54
CA VAL A 9 6.67 -17.07 20.48
C VAL A 9 7.01 -18.53 20.14
N ASP A 10 6.00 -19.31 19.78
CA ASP A 10 6.10 -20.69 19.31
C ASP A 10 4.97 -20.94 18.30
N CYS A 11 5.34 -21.46 17.13
CA CYS A 11 4.47 -21.77 16.00
C CYS A 11 4.96 -23.07 15.35
N THR A 12 4.98 -24.14 16.14
CA THR A 12 5.40 -25.48 15.74
C THR A 12 4.22 -26.46 15.75
N GLY A 13 4.36 -27.59 15.04
CA GLY A 13 3.42 -28.71 15.13
C GLY A 13 1.96 -28.34 14.83
N GLU A 14 1.07 -28.56 15.81
CA GLU A 14 -0.37 -28.27 15.70
C GLU A 14 -0.65 -26.77 15.57
N THR A 15 0.07 -25.93 16.31
CA THR A 15 -0.10 -24.48 16.28
C THR A 15 0.12 -23.92 14.88
N LEU A 16 1.15 -24.41 14.17
CA LEU A 16 1.40 -24.01 12.79
C LEU A 16 0.24 -24.45 11.87
N ASP A 17 -0.26 -25.67 12.04
CA ASP A 17 -1.35 -26.20 11.22
C ASP A 17 -2.65 -25.39 11.39
N GLU A 18 -2.98 -24.97 12.61
CA GLU A 18 -4.15 -24.12 12.91
C GLU A 18 -4.06 -22.77 12.17
N TYR A 19 -2.90 -22.11 12.22
CA TYR A 19 -2.70 -20.85 11.50
C TYR A 19 -2.74 -21.05 9.98
N LEU A 20 -2.12 -22.11 9.44
CA LEU A 20 -2.17 -22.39 8.01
C LEU A 20 -3.59 -22.72 7.54
N GLU A 21 -4.42 -23.36 8.37
CA GLU A 21 -5.83 -23.62 8.08
C GLU A 21 -6.65 -22.32 7.95
N GLU A 22 -6.31 -21.29 8.72
CA GLU A 22 -6.89 -19.95 8.61
C GLU A 22 -6.21 -19.05 7.55
N ALA A 23 -5.41 -19.66 6.66
CA ALA A 23 -4.68 -18.99 5.58
C ALA A 23 -3.67 -17.92 6.02
N TRP A 24 -3.19 -18.03 7.25
CA TRP A 24 -1.94 -17.37 7.62
C TRP A 24 -0.78 -18.00 6.87
N PHE A 25 0.26 -17.21 6.60
CA PHE A 25 1.50 -17.69 6.06
C PHE A 25 2.67 -16.96 6.71
N ARG A 26 3.83 -17.60 6.70
CA ARG A 26 5.05 -17.02 7.26
C ARG A 26 5.62 -15.97 6.32
N ASP A 27 5.98 -14.83 6.88
CA ASP A 27 6.77 -13.80 6.22
C ASP A 27 7.98 -13.46 7.10
N GLY A 28 9.14 -14.03 6.78
CA GLY A 28 10.31 -13.89 7.66
C GLY A 28 10.07 -14.47 9.06
N PRO A 29 10.30 -13.71 10.16
CA PRO A 29 10.06 -14.20 11.53
C PRO A 29 8.59 -14.08 12.00
N MET A 30 7.69 -13.51 11.19
CA MET A 30 6.28 -13.29 11.56
C MET A 30 5.33 -14.25 10.84
N MET A 31 4.12 -14.37 11.40
CA MET A 31 2.95 -14.85 10.69
C MET A 31 2.15 -13.66 10.17
N SER A 32 1.65 -13.76 8.95
CA SER A 32 0.86 -12.72 8.31
C SER A 32 -0.35 -13.32 7.58
N ARG A 33 -1.42 -12.53 7.51
CA ARG A 33 -2.65 -12.87 6.79
C ARG A 33 -3.20 -11.60 6.17
N TYR A 34 -3.17 -11.52 4.85
CA TYR A 34 -3.65 -10.34 4.14
C TYR A 34 -4.19 -10.65 2.75
N GLU A 35 -5.18 -9.87 2.33
CA GLU A 35 -5.92 -10.09 1.08
C GLU A 35 -5.25 -9.46 -0.16
N MET A 36 -4.37 -8.48 0.03
CA MET A 36 -3.79 -7.69 -1.06
C MET A 36 -2.33 -7.34 -0.81
N ILE A 37 -1.57 -7.17 -1.89
CA ILE A 37 -0.15 -6.80 -1.83
C ILE A 37 0.21 -5.81 -2.93
N TYR A 38 1.16 -4.93 -2.63
CA TYR A 38 1.86 -4.15 -3.64
C TYR A 38 3.12 -4.88 -4.08
N PHE A 39 3.15 -5.32 -5.32
CA PHE A 39 4.26 -6.07 -5.90
C PHE A 39 4.57 -5.53 -7.29
N ARG A 40 5.84 -5.18 -7.55
CA ARG A 40 6.32 -4.69 -8.86
C ARG A 40 5.46 -3.55 -9.44
N ASN A 41 5.21 -2.52 -8.63
CA ASN A 41 4.44 -1.33 -9.00
C ASN A 41 2.98 -1.60 -9.36
N HIS A 42 2.41 -2.66 -8.79
CA HIS A 42 1.03 -3.03 -9.01
C HIS A 42 0.42 -3.64 -7.76
N VAL A 43 -0.84 -3.32 -7.52
CA VAL A 43 -1.65 -3.87 -6.44
C VAL A 43 -2.38 -5.11 -6.94
N TYR A 44 -2.18 -6.22 -6.26
CA TYR A 44 -2.81 -7.50 -6.55
C TYR A 44 -3.62 -7.97 -5.34
N SER A 45 -4.57 -8.87 -5.58
CA SER A 45 -5.07 -9.73 -4.52
C SER A 45 -4.18 -10.95 -4.34
N ILE A 46 -4.02 -11.34 -3.09
CA ILE A 46 -3.38 -12.59 -2.69
C ILE A 46 -4.42 -13.70 -2.64
N VAL A 47 -4.03 -14.83 -3.22
CA VAL A 47 -4.81 -16.06 -3.22
C VAL A 47 -3.97 -17.12 -2.51
N PRO A 48 -4.16 -17.32 -1.18
CA PRO A 48 -3.51 -18.40 -0.45
C PRO A 48 -3.90 -19.73 -1.07
N ILE A 49 -2.94 -20.62 -1.24
CA ILE A 49 -3.15 -21.93 -1.85
C ILE A 49 -2.58 -23.05 -0.99
N ARG A 50 -3.21 -24.23 -1.06
CA ARG A 50 -2.71 -25.46 -0.46
C ARG A 50 -2.94 -26.64 -1.38
N VAL A 51 -2.16 -27.69 -1.19
CA VAL A 51 -2.30 -28.97 -1.88
C VAL A 51 -2.79 -30.00 -0.89
N ALA A 52 -3.93 -30.64 -1.19
CA ALA A 52 -4.37 -31.82 -0.47
C ALA A 52 -3.56 -33.04 -0.95
N LEU A 53 -2.82 -33.67 -0.03
CA LEU A 53 -1.90 -34.77 -0.35
C LEU A 53 -2.61 -36.13 -0.46
N ASP A 54 -3.83 -36.26 0.08
CA ASP A 54 -4.64 -37.46 -0.14
C ASP A 54 -4.91 -37.67 -1.63
N GLY A 55 -4.62 -38.87 -2.10
CA GLY A 55 -4.70 -39.23 -3.52
C GLY A 55 -3.79 -38.44 -4.47
N PHE A 56 -2.90 -37.56 -3.98
CA PHE A 56 -2.06 -36.71 -4.82
C PHE A 56 -1.12 -37.54 -5.69
N LYS A 57 -1.05 -37.17 -6.98
CA LYS A 57 -0.13 -37.78 -7.94
C LYS A 57 0.52 -36.69 -8.77
N PHE A 58 1.84 -36.72 -8.87
CA PHE A 58 2.58 -35.86 -9.80
C PHE A 58 2.10 -36.03 -11.23
N SER A 59 2.00 -34.95 -11.99
CA SER A 59 1.71 -34.96 -13.42
C SER A 59 2.87 -35.56 -14.25
N LYS A 60 2.64 -35.87 -15.52
CA LYS A 60 3.69 -36.40 -16.42
C LYS A 60 4.88 -35.44 -16.53
N SER A 61 4.63 -34.13 -16.61
CA SER A 61 5.67 -33.11 -16.71
C SER A 61 6.45 -32.93 -15.40
N GLN A 62 5.77 -32.98 -14.25
CA GLN A 62 6.42 -32.95 -12.93
C GLN A 62 7.34 -34.16 -12.72
N ARG A 63 6.86 -35.38 -13.03
CA ARG A 63 7.71 -36.59 -12.96
C ARG A 63 8.91 -36.52 -13.89
N LYS A 64 8.74 -35.96 -15.09
CA LYS A 64 9.83 -35.73 -16.04
C LYS A 64 10.87 -34.76 -15.47
N LEU A 65 10.42 -33.70 -14.79
CA LEU A 65 11.31 -32.72 -14.17
C LEU A 65 12.12 -33.34 -13.01
N ILE A 66 11.46 -34.09 -12.13
CA ILE A 66 12.13 -34.84 -11.05
C ILE A 66 13.20 -35.76 -11.65
N ARG A 67 12.85 -36.56 -12.67
CA ARG A 67 13.80 -37.46 -13.35
C ARG A 67 14.94 -36.72 -14.07
N LYS A 68 14.70 -35.53 -14.61
CA LYS A 68 15.74 -34.71 -15.28
C LYS A 68 16.84 -34.29 -14.30
N ASN A 69 16.51 -34.19 -13.02
CA ASN A 69 17.39 -33.69 -11.97
C ASN A 69 17.81 -34.81 -10.99
N SER A 70 17.54 -36.08 -11.30
CA SER A 70 17.82 -37.21 -10.40
C SER A 70 19.30 -37.57 -10.26
N GLN A 71 20.18 -36.96 -11.07
CA GLN A 71 21.63 -37.09 -10.92
C GLN A 71 22.18 -36.30 -9.72
N TYR A 72 21.43 -35.31 -9.23
CA TYR A 72 21.82 -34.51 -8.07
C TYR A 72 21.46 -35.25 -6.79
N GLU A 73 22.29 -35.12 -5.77
CA GLU A 73 22.01 -35.65 -4.44
C GLU A 73 21.00 -34.73 -3.73
N VAL A 74 20.05 -35.32 -3.00
CA VAL A 74 19.05 -34.57 -2.21
C VAL A 74 19.32 -34.81 -0.74
N LYS A 75 19.44 -33.73 0.04
CA LYS A 75 19.63 -33.77 1.49
C LYS A 75 18.54 -32.95 2.16
N ILE A 76 17.91 -33.51 3.19
CA ILE A 76 16.88 -32.83 3.99
C ILE A 76 17.34 -32.84 5.44
N GLN A 77 17.40 -31.67 6.08
CA GLN A 77 17.91 -31.52 7.45
C GLN A 77 17.31 -30.29 8.15
N PRO A 78 17.43 -30.15 9.49
CA PRO A 78 17.07 -28.91 10.17
C PRO A 78 17.82 -27.70 9.60
N LEU A 79 17.21 -26.51 9.73
CA LEU A 79 17.78 -25.24 9.29
C LEU A 79 19.22 -25.08 9.82
N GLU A 80 20.14 -24.77 8.90
CA GLU A 80 21.52 -24.47 9.25
C GLU A 80 21.96 -23.23 8.48
N ILE A 81 22.21 -22.11 9.16
CA ILE A 81 22.68 -20.89 8.50
C ILE A 81 24.19 -20.99 8.25
N THR A 82 24.61 -20.94 6.98
CA THR A 82 26.02 -21.00 6.57
C THR A 82 26.37 -19.83 5.64
N GLU A 83 27.65 -19.49 5.54
CA GLU A 83 28.13 -18.42 4.65
C GLU A 83 27.76 -18.67 3.17
N GLU A 84 27.76 -19.94 2.72
CA GLU A 84 27.36 -20.30 1.36
C GLU A 84 25.88 -19.96 1.11
N LYS A 85 24.99 -20.28 2.06
CA LYS A 85 23.55 -20.02 1.94
C LYS A 85 23.22 -18.53 2.06
N GLU A 86 23.93 -17.81 2.93
CA GLU A 86 23.87 -16.35 3.03
C GLU A 86 24.24 -15.68 1.70
N LYS A 87 25.32 -16.14 1.05
CA LYS A 87 25.72 -15.66 -0.26
C LYS A 87 24.65 -15.94 -1.32
N MET A 88 24.09 -17.16 -1.35
CA MET A 88 23.02 -17.51 -2.28
C MET A 88 21.79 -16.60 -2.10
N TYR A 89 21.42 -16.31 -0.84
CA TYR A 89 20.34 -15.39 -0.53
C TYR A 89 20.62 -13.97 -1.02
N ALA A 90 21.83 -13.44 -0.76
CA ALA A 90 22.23 -12.12 -1.23
C ALA A 90 22.20 -11.99 -2.76
N GLU A 91 22.53 -13.06 -3.51
CA GLU A 91 22.42 -13.11 -4.97
C GLU A 91 20.97 -13.21 -5.46
N HIS A 92 20.06 -13.75 -4.66
CA HIS A 92 18.65 -13.96 -5.01
C HIS A 92 17.72 -12.82 -4.61
N LYS A 93 18.05 -12.09 -3.52
CA LYS A 93 17.11 -11.17 -2.89
C LYS A 93 16.56 -10.09 -3.81
N GLY A 94 17.35 -9.66 -4.79
CA GLY A 94 16.93 -8.69 -5.81
C GLY A 94 15.74 -9.13 -6.68
N ARG A 95 15.41 -10.42 -6.73
CA ARG A 95 14.22 -10.93 -7.45
C ARG A 95 12.91 -10.66 -6.72
N PHE A 96 12.96 -10.54 -5.39
CA PHE A 96 11.80 -10.28 -4.56
C PHE A 96 11.36 -8.82 -4.63
N GLN A 97 12.26 -7.90 -5.04
CA GLN A 97 11.97 -6.48 -5.31
C GLN A 97 11.16 -5.78 -4.20
N SER A 98 11.30 -6.24 -2.95
CA SER A 98 10.72 -5.58 -1.79
C SER A 98 11.79 -4.70 -1.15
N PRO A 99 11.54 -3.39 -0.95
CA PRO A 99 12.46 -2.50 -0.25
C PRO A 99 12.81 -3.00 1.17
N ASN A 100 11.95 -3.87 1.74
CA ASN A 100 12.01 -4.34 3.11
C ASN A 100 12.43 -5.82 3.23
N SER A 101 12.91 -6.43 2.14
CA SER A 101 13.44 -7.80 2.23
C SER A 101 14.56 -7.86 3.27
N PRO A 102 14.57 -8.86 4.17
CA PRO A 102 15.61 -9.02 5.17
C PRO A 102 17.00 -8.95 4.55
N THR A 103 17.94 -8.30 5.25
CA THR A 103 19.28 -8.00 4.73
C THR A 103 20.15 -9.26 4.55
N SER A 104 19.89 -10.29 5.36
CA SER A 104 20.56 -11.60 5.41
C SER A 104 19.53 -12.74 5.50
N LEU A 105 19.97 -13.96 5.20
CA LEU A 105 19.18 -15.18 5.38
C LEU A 105 18.90 -15.41 6.87
N LYS A 106 19.88 -15.12 7.74
CA LYS A 106 19.73 -15.17 9.19
C LYS A 106 18.55 -14.32 9.64
N ASN A 107 18.48 -13.06 9.23
CA ASN A 107 17.41 -12.14 9.63
C ASN A 107 16.06 -12.49 9.00
N TYR A 108 16.06 -13.32 7.96
CA TYR A 108 14.83 -13.85 7.39
C TYR A 108 14.21 -14.90 8.33
N PHE A 109 15.01 -15.81 8.89
CA PHE A 109 14.48 -16.92 9.71
C PHE A 109 14.52 -16.69 11.22
N LEU A 110 15.42 -15.82 11.68
CA LEU A 110 15.68 -15.54 13.09
C LEU A 110 15.40 -14.06 13.39
N GLU A 111 14.73 -13.80 14.50
CA GLU A 111 14.56 -12.44 15.02
C GLU A 111 15.90 -11.87 15.50
N GLU A 112 16.10 -10.56 15.34
CA GLU A 112 17.31 -9.90 15.82
C GLU A 112 17.45 -10.05 17.34
N GLY A 113 18.55 -10.67 17.79
CA GLY A 113 18.78 -10.96 19.20
C GLY A 113 18.21 -12.30 19.69
N ASN A 114 17.54 -13.06 18.83
CA ASN A 114 17.12 -14.43 19.10
C ASN A 114 17.95 -15.43 18.26
N GLU A 115 18.36 -16.54 18.88
CA GLU A 115 19.09 -17.62 18.20
C GLU A 115 18.18 -18.77 17.76
N GLU A 116 16.95 -18.81 18.26
CA GLU A 116 15.97 -19.85 17.94
C GLU A 116 14.83 -19.27 17.08
N SER A 117 14.43 -20.02 16.06
CA SER A 117 13.25 -19.69 15.26
C SER A 117 12.00 -20.15 16.02
N PRO A 118 10.89 -19.37 16.02
CA PRO A 118 9.63 -19.84 16.61
C PRO A 118 8.97 -20.96 15.78
N PHE A 119 9.60 -21.40 14.70
CA PHE A 119 9.13 -22.43 13.78
C PHE A 119 10.09 -23.61 13.73
N GLU A 120 9.57 -24.80 13.41
CA GLU A 120 10.39 -25.98 13.12
C GLU A 120 10.84 -25.94 11.65
N THR A 121 11.85 -25.13 11.37
CA THR A 121 12.35 -24.93 10.00
C THR A 121 13.36 -26.01 9.60
N TRP A 122 13.09 -26.62 8.46
CA TRP A 122 13.96 -27.56 7.77
C TRP A 122 14.37 -27.00 6.41
N GLU A 123 15.44 -27.56 5.86
CA GLU A 123 15.94 -27.24 4.53
C GLU A 123 16.05 -28.48 3.66
N LEU A 124 15.74 -28.31 2.38
CA LEU A 124 15.93 -29.31 1.33
C LEU A 124 16.98 -28.80 0.35
N GLN A 125 18.12 -29.49 0.29
CA GLN A 125 19.24 -29.16 -0.58
C GLN A 125 19.27 -30.10 -1.80
N ILE A 126 19.54 -29.53 -2.97
CA ILE A 126 19.95 -30.24 -4.18
C ILE A 126 21.45 -29.99 -4.38
N LEU A 127 22.24 -31.05 -4.34
CA LEU A 127 23.71 -31.02 -4.34
C LEU A 127 24.28 -31.52 -5.68
N ASP A 128 25.22 -30.76 -6.21
CA ASP A 128 26.08 -31.16 -7.34
C ASP A 128 27.50 -31.40 -6.81
N GLY A 129 27.75 -32.64 -6.40
CA GLY A 129 28.93 -32.97 -5.60
C GLY A 129 28.87 -32.30 -4.22
N LYS A 130 29.82 -31.39 -3.94
CA LYS A 130 29.87 -30.66 -2.66
C LYS A 130 29.14 -29.31 -2.68
N LYS A 131 28.61 -28.91 -3.83
CA LYS A 131 28.04 -27.58 -4.04
C LYS A 131 26.53 -27.61 -3.89
N ILE A 132 25.97 -26.61 -3.22
CA ILE A 132 24.52 -26.39 -3.19
C ILE A 132 24.07 -25.79 -4.52
N ALA A 133 23.43 -26.62 -5.36
CA ALA A 133 22.88 -26.19 -6.65
C ALA A 133 21.53 -25.48 -6.46
N ALA A 134 20.71 -25.97 -5.53
CA ALA A 134 19.52 -25.29 -5.05
C ALA A 134 19.21 -25.68 -3.61
N ILE A 135 18.46 -24.83 -2.93
CA ILE A 135 17.99 -25.06 -1.58
C ILE A 135 16.59 -24.46 -1.43
N SER A 136 15.72 -25.13 -0.70
CA SER A 136 14.50 -24.54 -0.20
C SER A 136 14.37 -24.75 1.30
N PHE A 137 13.57 -23.88 1.92
CA PHE A 137 13.30 -23.87 3.34
C PHE A 137 11.81 -24.08 3.55
N MET A 138 11.49 -24.96 4.49
CA MET A 138 10.12 -25.36 4.78
C MET A 138 9.91 -25.48 6.29
N ASP A 139 8.74 -25.09 6.76
CA ASP A 139 8.33 -25.32 8.14
C ASP A 139 7.51 -26.60 8.24
N LEU A 140 7.76 -27.38 9.29
CA LEU A 140 7.05 -28.63 9.54
C LEU A 140 5.93 -28.38 10.57
N GLY A 141 4.69 -28.59 10.13
CA GLY A 141 3.54 -28.75 11.02
C GLY A 141 3.39 -30.21 11.46
N LYS A 142 2.36 -30.51 12.26
CA LYS A 142 2.05 -31.90 12.63
C LYS A 142 1.54 -32.66 11.41
N ASP A 143 0.57 -32.10 10.71
CA ASP A 143 -0.11 -32.69 9.55
C ASP A 143 0.18 -31.95 8.24
N SER A 144 1.01 -30.90 8.26
CA SER A 144 1.38 -30.16 7.05
C SER A 144 2.88 -29.84 6.91
N ILE A 145 3.24 -29.39 5.71
CA ILE A 145 4.53 -28.72 5.41
C ILE A 145 4.23 -27.40 4.71
N CYS A 146 4.88 -26.32 5.13
CA CYS A 146 4.77 -25.01 4.50
C CYS A 146 6.09 -24.62 3.82
N SER A 147 6.06 -24.28 2.53
CA SER A 147 7.22 -23.84 1.76
C SER A 147 7.41 -22.34 1.91
N ILE A 148 8.61 -21.92 2.30
CA ILE A 148 8.87 -20.52 2.69
C ILE A 148 9.70 -19.80 1.64
N LEU A 149 10.88 -20.34 1.32
CA LEU A 149 11.86 -19.68 0.47
C LEU A 149 12.61 -20.72 -0.37
N ALA A 150 12.86 -20.41 -1.64
CA ALA A 150 13.68 -21.24 -2.52
C ALA A 150 14.76 -20.40 -3.21
N LEU A 151 15.99 -20.91 -3.21
CA LEU A 151 17.19 -20.30 -3.78
C LEU A 151 17.87 -21.30 -4.73
N PHE A 152 18.49 -20.83 -5.82
CA PHE A 152 19.24 -21.72 -6.70
C PHE A 152 20.43 -21.03 -7.35
N ALA A 153 21.60 -21.67 -7.44
CA ALA A 153 22.76 -21.01 -8.03
C ALA A 153 22.48 -20.66 -9.52
N PRO A 154 22.69 -19.41 -9.99
CA PRO A 154 22.25 -18.92 -11.31
C PRO A 154 22.69 -19.76 -12.53
N GLU A 155 23.83 -20.43 -12.44
CA GLU A 155 24.36 -21.38 -13.41
C GLU A 155 23.45 -22.60 -13.65
N TYR A 156 22.53 -22.89 -12.72
CA TYR A 156 21.50 -23.94 -12.85
C TYR A 156 20.14 -23.40 -13.33
N SER A 157 20.09 -22.21 -13.90
CA SER A 157 18.86 -21.58 -14.39
C SER A 157 18.10 -22.40 -15.46
N LYS A 158 18.78 -23.29 -16.20
CA LYS A 158 18.17 -24.16 -17.23
C LYS A 158 17.57 -25.46 -16.67
N GLN A 159 17.78 -25.73 -15.38
CA GLN A 159 17.45 -26.99 -14.72
C GLN A 159 16.12 -26.91 -13.98
N SER A 160 15.58 -25.70 -13.79
CA SER A 160 14.33 -25.44 -13.05
C SER A 160 14.41 -25.99 -11.62
N LEU A 161 15.57 -25.82 -10.96
CA LEU A 161 15.82 -26.40 -9.64
C LEU A 161 14.89 -25.84 -8.56
N GLY A 162 14.51 -24.56 -8.61
CA GLY A 162 13.54 -24.00 -7.65
C GLY A 162 12.14 -24.63 -7.73
N ILE A 163 11.70 -25.08 -8.91
CA ILE A 163 10.46 -25.88 -9.03
C ILE A 163 10.73 -27.32 -8.57
N THR A 164 11.94 -27.83 -8.81
CA THR A 164 12.31 -29.20 -8.42
C THR A 164 12.31 -29.35 -6.90
N THR A 165 12.85 -28.38 -6.16
CA THR A 165 12.81 -28.40 -4.68
C THR A 165 11.38 -28.45 -4.16
N MET A 166 10.48 -27.60 -4.69
CA MET A 166 9.04 -27.63 -4.35
C MET A 166 8.40 -29.00 -4.60
N LEU A 167 8.73 -29.68 -5.70
CA LEU A 167 8.22 -31.02 -5.98
C LEU A 167 8.79 -32.08 -5.03
N LEU A 168 10.05 -31.95 -4.63
CA LEU A 168 10.70 -32.84 -3.67
C LEU A 168 10.19 -32.60 -2.24
N GLU A 169 9.80 -31.37 -1.88
CA GLU A 169 9.10 -31.07 -0.63
C GLU A 169 7.76 -31.82 -0.57
N ILE A 170 7.00 -31.82 -1.67
CA ILE A 170 5.75 -32.59 -1.76
C ILE A 170 6.02 -34.10 -1.62
N GLU A 171 7.07 -34.62 -2.27
CA GLU A 171 7.46 -36.04 -2.13
C GLU A 171 7.81 -36.37 -0.67
N TYR A 172 8.57 -35.50 -0.01
CA TYR A 172 8.88 -35.62 1.42
C TYR A 172 7.63 -35.53 2.31
N ALA A 173 6.69 -34.65 2.00
CA ALA A 173 5.41 -34.54 2.70
C ALA A 173 4.59 -35.84 2.58
N GLN A 174 4.53 -36.44 1.39
CA GLN A 174 3.88 -37.74 1.19
C GLN A 174 4.59 -38.87 1.96
N MET A 175 5.92 -38.89 1.94
CA MET A 175 6.72 -39.89 2.67
C MET A 175 6.52 -39.80 4.19
N THR A 176 6.37 -38.59 4.71
CA THR A 176 6.10 -38.30 6.13
C THR A 176 4.63 -38.30 6.49
N LYS A 177 3.75 -38.75 5.55
CA LYS A 177 2.30 -38.91 5.72
C LYS A 177 1.57 -37.62 6.13
N LYS A 178 2.02 -36.49 5.62
CA LYS A 178 1.34 -35.19 5.79
C LYS A 178 0.05 -35.18 4.98
N SER A 179 -0.94 -34.44 5.47
CA SER A 179 -2.24 -34.25 4.84
C SER A 179 -2.23 -33.09 3.86
N PHE A 180 -1.46 -32.04 4.16
CA PHE A 180 -1.42 -30.81 3.37
C PHE A 180 0.00 -30.34 3.07
N TYR A 181 0.15 -29.68 1.93
CA TYR A 181 1.34 -28.92 1.58
C TYR A 181 0.95 -27.49 1.22
N TYR A 182 1.54 -26.51 1.88
CA TYR A 182 1.25 -25.08 1.71
C TYR A 182 2.39 -24.41 0.94
N PRO A 183 2.29 -24.16 -0.37
CA PRO A 183 3.31 -23.46 -1.15
C PRO A 183 3.24 -21.92 -0.99
N GLY A 184 2.51 -21.41 0.00
CA GLY A 184 2.19 -20.00 0.19
C GLY A 184 1.02 -19.57 -0.70
N TYR A 185 1.20 -18.49 -1.46
CA TYR A 185 0.14 -17.91 -2.27
C TYR A 185 0.51 -17.74 -3.75
N VAL A 186 -0.51 -17.42 -4.54
CA VAL A 186 -0.41 -16.84 -5.89
C VAL A 186 -1.15 -15.51 -5.95
N LEU A 187 -1.07 -14.81 -7.07
CA LEU A 187 -1.82 -13.59 -7.32
C LEU A 187 -3.06 -13.88 -8.16
N ASP A 188 -4.07 -13.01 -8.01
CA ASP A 188 -5.31 -13.03 -8.80
C ASP A 188 -5.08 -12.76 -10.30
N GLU A 189 -3.96 -12.12 -10.63
CA GLU A 189 -3.49 -11.91 -12.00
C GLU A 189 -2.24 -12.76 -12.34
N ASP A 190 -1.78 -12.68 -13.60
CA ASP A 190 -0.59 -13.40 -14.07
C ASP A 190 0.67 -12.92 -13.35
N SER A 191 1.48 -13.85 -12.86
CA SER A 191 2.61 -13.55 -11.97
C SER A 191 3.75 -14.55 -12.04
N VAL A 192 4.87 -14.20 -11.40
CA VAL A 192 6.01 -15.11 -11.21
C VAL A 192 5.68 -16.32 -10.33
N PHE A 193 4.54 -16.31 -9.63
CA PHE A 193 4.09 -17.39 -8.74
C PHE A 193 3.20 -18.42 -9.45
N ASP A 194 2.82 -18.19 -10.71
CA ASP A 194 1.85 -19.02 -11.44
C ASP A 194 2.30 -20.45 -11.71
N TYR A 195 3.59 -20.75 -11.53
CA TYR A 195 4.07 -22.12 -11.59
C TYR A 195 3.42 -23.00 -10.51
N LYS A 196 2.98 -22.43 -9.37
CA LYS A 196 2.27 -23.12 -8.29
C LYS A 196 0.85 -23.53 -8.69
N LYS A 197 0.20 -22.76 -9.59
CA LYS A 197 -1.14 -23.07 -10.16
C LYS A 197 -1.17 -24.40 -10.94
N ARG A 198 0.00 -25.00 -11.22
CA ARG A 198 0.16 -26.26 -11.97
C ARG A 198 0.26 -27.51 -11.07
N LEU A 199 0.16 -27.35 -9.76
CA LEU A 199 0.08 -28.46 -8.82
C LEU A 199 -1.30 -29.14 -8.93
N ASN A 200 -1.34 -30.45 -8.79
CA ASN A 200 -2.60 -31.20 -8.72
C ASN A 200 -3.20 -31.08 -7.32
N ASN A 201 -4.50 -31.37 -7.16
CA ASN A 201 -5.23 -31.28 -5.88
C ASN A 201 -5.05 -29.91 -5.19
N LEU A 202 -5.05 -28.84 -5.98
CA LEU A 202 -4.85 -27.49 -5.51
C LEU A 202 -6.16 -26.92 -4.98
N TYR A 203 -6.09 -26.26 -3.83
CA TYR A 203 -7.16 -25.51 -3.20
C TYR A 203 -6.73 -24.06 -3.01
N PHE A 204 -7.69 -23.15 -3.02
CA PHE A 204 -7.50 -21.75 -2.64
C PHE A 204 -8.33 -21.42 -1.40
N PHE A 205 -7.91 -20.42 -0.65
CA PHE A 205 -8.69 -19.87 0.45
C PHE A 205 -9.64 -18.79 -0.06
N ASP A 206 -10.94 -18.95 0.19
CA ASP A 206 -12.00 -18.02 -0.18
C ASP A 206 -12.24 -17.05 0.99
N TRP A 207 -11.92 -15.78 0.78
CA TRP A 207 -12.08 -14.72 1.78
C TRP A 207 -13.55 -14.34 2.03
N GLU A 208 -14.49 -14.75 1.16
CA GLU A 208 -15.92 -14.44 1.31
C GLU A 208 -16.53 -15.19 2.51
N ASP A 209 -16.13 -16.44 2.73
CA ASP A 209 -16.66 -17.30 3.79
C ASP A 209 -15.59 -18.00 4.65
N TYR A 210 -14.32 -17.63 4.47
CA TYR A 210 -13.17 -18.17 5.19
C TYR A 210 -13.03 -19.69 5.03
N THR A 211 -13.26 -20.22 3.82
CA THR A 211 -13.16 -21.65 3.54
C THR A 211 -12.16 -21.99 2.44
N TRP A 212 -11.60 -23.20 2.50
CA TRP A 212 -10.77 -23.74 1.42
C TRP A 212 -11.62 -24.41 0.35
N ARG A 213 -11.45 -24.01 -0.91
CA ARG A 213 -12.19 -24.52 -2.07
C ARG A 213 -11.26 -25.03 -3.16
N GLU A 214 -11.75 -25.93 -4.00
CA GLU A 214 -10.97 -26.46 -5.13
C GLU A 214 -10.58 -25.33 -6.10
N TRP A 215 -9.34 -25.36 -6.60
CA TRP A 215 -8.79 -24.30 -7.46
C TRP A 215 -9.62 -24.01 -8.72
N ASP A 216 -10.34 -25.00 -9.26
CA ASP A 216 -11.21 -24.83 -10.43
C ASP A 216 -12.43 -23.93 -10.17
N GLN A 217 -12.78 -23.70 -8.91
CA GLN A 217 -13.84 -22.78 -8.49
C GLN A 217 -13.34 -21.34 -8.34
N PHE A 218 -12.01 -21.10 -8.39
CA PHE A 218 -11.45 -19.77 -8.26
C PHE A 218 -11.88 -18.87 -9.42
N LYS A 219 -12.35 -17.67 -9.08
CA LYS A 219 -12.83 -16.66 -10.03
C LYS A 219 -12.06 -15.36 -9.79
N PRO A 220 -11.05 -15.04 -10.63
CA PRO A 220 -10.26 -13.82 -10.47
C PRO A 220 -11.09 -12.55 -10.38
N GLU A 221 -12.23 -12.48 -11.08
CA GLU A 221 -13.14 -11.33 -11.07
C GLU A 221 -13.83 -11.09 -9.71
N LYS A 222 -13.76 -12.06 -8.81
CA LYS A 222 -14.26 -11.96 -7.42
C LYS A 222 -13.17 -11.56 -6.43
N SER A 223 -11.92 -11.39 -6.84
CA SER A 223 -10.86 -10.98 -5.94
C SER A 223 -11.13 -9.58 -5.36
N THR A 224 -10.61 -9.30 -4.17
CA THR A 224 -10.74 -8.00 -3.50
C THR A 224 -10.23 -6.85 -4.39
N ASN A 225 -9.09 -7.05 -5.05
CA ASN A 225 -8.52 -6.14 -6.04
C ASN A 225 -9.46 -5.90 -7.22
N ALA A 226 -10.02 -6.97 -7.82
CA ALA A 226 -10.94 -6.87 -8.95
C ALA A 226 -12.23 -6.13 -8.56
N ILE A 227 -12.79 -6.45 -7.38
CA ILE A 227 -14.00 -5.79 -6.85
C ILE A 227 -13.72 -4.30 -6.62
N LEU A 228 -12.63 -3.93 -5.94
CA LEU A 228 -12.26 -2.53 -5.72
C LEU A 228 -12.12 -1.76 -7.03
N ARG A 229 -11.37 -2.31 -8.00
CA ARG A 229 -11.21 -1.70 -9.32
C ARG A 229 -12.53 -1.56 -10.06
N GLN A 230 -13.43 -2.54 -9.94
CA GLN A 230 -14.77 -2.44 -10.52
C GLN A 230 -15.58 -1.30 -9.88
N LYS A 231 -15.59 -1.19 -8.54
CA LYS A 231 -16.33 -0.15 -7.82
C LYS A 231 -15.80 1.25 -8.10
N LEU A 232 -14.48 1.43 -8.09
CA LEU A 232 -13.83 2.70 -8.46
C LEU A 232 -14.02 2.98 -9.96
N GLY A 233 -13.90 1.98 -10.83
CA GLY A 233 -14.15 2.13 -12.26
C GLY A 233 -15.56 2.61 -12.58
N ALA A 234 -16.56 2.20 -11.80
CA ALA A 234 -17.93 2.72 -11.92
C ALA A 234 -18.01 4.22 -11.59
N VAL A 235 -17.33 4.67 -10.53
CA VAL A 235 -17.24 6.09 -10.17
C VAL A 235 -16.54 6.88 -11.26
N GLN A 236 -15.40 6.38 -11.76
CA GLN A 236 -14.61 7.01 -12.82
C GLN A 236 -15.39 7.15 -14.14
N LYS A 237 -16.19 6.13 -14.49
CA LYS A 237 -17.08 6.17 -15.66
C LYS A 237 -18.14 7.26 -15.53
N ILE A 238 -18.84 7.31 -14.40
CA ILE A 238 -19.87 8.33 -14.13
C ILE A 238 -19.26 9.75 -14.16
N ALA A 239 -18.08 9.93 -13.54
CA ALA A 239 -17.37 11.22 -13.53
C ALA A 239 -17.04 11.72 -14.96
N GLY A 240 -16.59 10.80 -15.83
CA GLY A 240 -16.26 11.10 -17.22
C GLY A 240 -17.49 11.44 -18.07
N GLU A 241 -18.61 10.74 -17.87
CA GLU A 241 -19.86 10.97 -18.60
C GLU A 241 -20.58 12.26 -18.18
N LEU A 242 -20.59 12.58 -16.89
CA LEU A 242 -21.34 13.73 -16.36
C LEU A 242 -20.57 15.05 -16.46
N ASN A 243 -19.26 15.04 -16.22
CA ASN A 243 -18.51 16.26 -15.88
C ASN A 243 -17.23 16.49 -16.69
N GLU A 244 -16.93 15.62 -17.67
CA GLU A 244 -15.63 15.57 -18.38
C GLU A 244 -14.42 15.52 -17.42
N THR A 245 -14.65 15.08 -16.18
CA THR A 245 -13.63 15.03 -15.14
C THR A 245 -12.78 13.78 -15.36
N LYS A 246 -11.47 13.97 -15.52
CA LYS A 246 -10.50 12.88 -15.47
C LYS A 246 -10.13 12.59 -14.02
N LEU A 247 -10.55 11.43 -13.53
CA LEU A 247 -10.05 10.86 -12.28
C LEU A 247 -8.92 9.87 -12.58
N GLU A 248 -7.86 9.91 -11.80
CA GLU A 248 -6.75 8.97 -11.88
C GLU A 248 -6.91 7.88 -10.82
N LEU A 249 -6.70 6.61 -11.20
CA LEU A 249 -6.68 5.50 -10.25
C LEU A 249 -5.28 5.38 -9.66
N ILE A 250 -5.15 5.71 -8.39
CA ILE A 250 -3.90 5.62 -7.64
C ILE A 250 -3.78 4.25 -6.99
N GLN A 251 -2.61 3.63 -7.16
CA GLN A 251 -2.21 2.40 -6.49
C GLN A 251 -1.27 2.76 -5.35
N ASN A 252 -1.74 2.58 -4.11
CA ASN A 252 -1.13 3.23 -2.96
C ASN A 252 -0.02 2.36 -2.35
N GLU A 253 1.22 2.48 -2.84
CA GLU A 253 2.38 1.80 -2.26
C GLU A 253 2.56 2.10 -0.76
N ALA A 254 2.33 3.35 -0.36
CA ALA A 254 2.47 3.80 1.02
C ALA A 254 1.47 3.09 1.96
N PHE A 255 0.28 2.71 1.47
CA PHE A 255 -0.68 1.92 2.25
C PHE A 255 -0.06 0.61 2.72
N PHE A 256 0.54 -0.12 1.80
CA PHE A 256 1.18 -1.39 2.13
C PHE A 256 2.40 -1.16 3.02
N TYR A 257 3.28 -0.19 2.67
CA TYR A 257 4.46 0.10 3.49
C TYR A 257 4.11 0.36 4.97
N ASN A 258 3.07 1.15 5.23
CA ASN A 258 2.70 1.49 6.60
C ASN A 258 2.09 0.33 7.38
N ILE A 259 1.29 -0.52 6.73
CA ILE A 259 0.76 -1.76 7.35
C ILE A 259 1.91 -2.64 7.87
N TRP A 260 3.00 -2.74 7.09
CA TRP A 260 4.13 -3.61 7.42
C TRP A 260 5.05 -3.11 8.54
N HIS A 261 5.15 -1.79 8.74
CA HIS A 261 6.13 -1.23 9.69
C HIS A 261 5.53 -0.75 11.00
N ASN A 262 4.20 -0.85 11.18
CA ASN A 262 3.49 -0.28 12.33
C ASN A 262 3.91 1.18 12.61
N THR A 263 4.35 1.89 11.56
CA THR A 263 4.90 3.24 11.68
C THR A 263 3.71 4.18 11.77
N PHE A 264 3.30 4.43 13.01
CA PHE A 264 2.20 5.31 13.41
C PHE A 264 0.81 4.75 13.07
N ASP A 265 -0.16 5.09 13.90
CA ASP A 265 -1.59 4.95 13.61
C ASP A 265 -1.93 5.88 12.42
N VAL A 266 -1.55 5.45 11.21
CA VAL A 266 -1.79 6.14 9.94
C VAL A 266 -3.13 5.76 9.33
N SER A 267 -3.99 5.06 10.08
CA SER A 267 -5.35 4.75 9.65
C SER A 267 -6.12 6.02 9.26
N GLY A 268 -5.76 7.18 9.83
CA GLY A 268 -6.25 8.50 9.44
C GLY A 268 -5.47 9.22 8.33
N ILE A 269 -4.35 8.67 7.86
CA ILE A 269 -3.40 9.33 6.93
C ILE A 269 -3.39 8.65 5.54
N VAL A 270 -3.60 7.32 5.49
CA VAL A 270 -3.51 6.55 4.24
C VAL A 270 -4.84 5.83 3.96
N PRO A 271 -5.65 6.30 3.00
CA PRO A 271 -7.08 6.03 2.98
C PRO A 271 -7.46 4.62 2.48
N SER A 272 -6.66 4.01 1.59
CA SER A 272 -7.04 2.75 0.93
C SER A 272 -5.88 2.20 0.06
N PRO A 273 -5.82 0.89 -0.23
CA PRO A 273 -4.87 0.33 -1.20
C PRO A 273 -5.07 0.88 -2.62
N LEU A 274 -6.31 1.25 -2.97
CA LEU A 274 -6.70 1.82 -4.26
C LEU A 274 -7.66 3.00 -4.03
N PHE A 275 -7.44 4.12 -4.69
CA PHE A 275 -8.35 5.25 -4.65
C PHE A 275 -8.35 6.03 -5.96
N LEU A 276 -9.41 6.77 -6.22
CA LEU A 276 -9.46 7.73 -7.31
C LEU A 276 -8.98 9.08 -6.80
N GLU A 277 -8.22 9.81 -7.61
CA GLU A 277 -7.75 11.15 -7.29
C GLU A 277 -8.14 12.14 -8.37
N TRP A 278 -8.47 13.34 -7.93
CA TRP A 278 -8.58 14.54 -8.76
C TRP A 278 -7.72 15.65 -8.17
N GLU A 279 -6.82 16.20 -8.99
CA GLU A 279 -6.04 17.38 -8.63
C GLU A 279 -6.57 18.61 -9.39
N SER A 280 -6.81 19.69 -8.64
CA SER A 280 -7.18 20.99 -9.21
C SER A 280 -5.95 21.80 -9.65
N GLN A 281 -6.17 22.87 -10.44
CA GLN A 281 -5.10 23.84 -10.76
C GLN A 281 -4.52 24.57 -9.54
N TRP A 282 -5.23 24.57 -8.42
CA TRP A 282 -4.83 25.21 -7.17
C TRP A 282 -4.33 24.19 -6.14
N PHE A 283 -3.88 23.01 -6.60
CA PHE A 283 -3.28 21.96 -5.78
C PHE A 283 -4.19 21.35 -4.70
N HIS A 284 -5.51 21.56 -4.79
CA HIS A 284 -6.44 20.73 -4.03
C HIS A 284 -6.47 19.32 -4.60
N GLN A 285 -6.36 18.34 -3.71
CA GLN A 285 -6.52 16.92 -4.02
C GLN A 285 -7.83 16.42 -3.40
N LEU A 286 -8.76 16.00 -4.25
CA LEU A 286 -9.97 15.29 -3.84
C LEU A 286 -9.80 13.82 -4.16
N SER A 287 -10.05 12.96 -3.18
CA SER A 287 -9.86 11.51 -3.34
C SER A 287 -11.14 10.74 -3.01
N ILE A 288 -11.39 9.67 -3.76
CA ILE A 288 -12.49 8.74 -3.50
C ILE A 288 -11.93 7.34 -3.28
N ASN A 289 -12.12 6.80 -2.08
CA ASN A 289 -11.87 5.40 -1.76
C ASN A 289 -13.17 4.62 -1.56
N VAL A 290 -13.04 3.30 -1.51
CA VAL A 290 -14.13 2.37 -1.18
C VAL A 290 -13.73 1.57 0.05
N ASP A 291 -14.55 1.66 1.08
CA ASP A 291 -14.40 0.90 2.31
C ASP A 291 -15.47 -0.20 2.36
N PHE A 292 -15.09 -1.35 2.92
CA PHE A 292 -16.00 -2.46 3.19
C PHE A 292 -16.13 -2.59 4.70
N LEU A 293 -17.28 -2.18 5.24
CA LEU A 293 -17.57 -2.34 6.66
C LEU A 293 -17.75 -3.84 6.98
N GLU A 294 -17.18 -4.30 8.09
CA GLU A 294 -17.09 -5.73 8.45
C GLU A 294 -18.46 -6.44 8.47
N ASP A 295 -19.54 -5.72 8.82
CA ASP A 295 -20.89 -6.27 8.93
C ASP A 295 -21.77 -6.07 7.67
N ILE A 296 -21.31 -5.27 6.71
CA ILE A 296 -22.11 -4.85 5.55
C ILE A 296 -21.25 -5.03 4.30
N HIS A 297 -21.51 -6.09 3.52
CA HIS A 297 -20.87 -6.34 2.21
C HIS A 297 -21.19 -5.28 1.13
N GLU A 298 -21.74 -4.12 1.52
CA GLU A 298 -21.99 -3.00 0.61
C GLU A 298 -20.81 -2.04 0.60
N PRO A 299 -20.39 -1.56 -0.59
CA PRO A 299 -19.29 -0.63 -0.72
C PRO A 299 -19.69 0.74 -0.15
N LEU A 300 -18.94 1.24 0.83
CA LEU A 300 -19.04 2.62 1.29
C LEU A 300 -18.04 3.48 0.51
N TYR A 301 -18.55 4.38 -0.33
CA TYR A 301 -17.72 5.36 -1.02
C TYR A 301 -17.44 6.54 -0.10
N VAL A 302 -16.18 6.93 0.03
CA VAL A 302 -15.73 8.03 0.90
C VAL A 302 -15.02 9.07 0.06
N LEU A 303 -15.51 10.30 0.07
CA LEU A 303 -14.87 11.45 -0.57
C LEU A 303 -14.09 12.24 0.47
N THR A 304 -12.82 12.51 0.19
CA THR A 304 -11.93 13.24 1.09
C THR A 304 -11.28 14.43 0.39
N HIS A 305 -10.86 15.43 1.18
CA HIS A 305 -9.94 16.49 0.78
C HIS A 305 -8.81 16.54 1.81
N GLN A 306 -7.57 16.28 1.38
CA GLN A 306 -6.39 16.36 2.26
C GLN A 306 -6.61 15.61 3.60
N GLN A 307 -7.15 14.38 3.50
CA GLN A 307 -7.50 13.45 4.59
C GLN A 307 -8.79 13.77 5.36
N GLU A 308 -9.39 14.94 5.21
CA GLU A 308 -10.68 15.24 5.83
C GLU A 308 -11.82 14.60 5.03
N VAL A 309 -12.67 13.83 5.72
CA VAL A 309 -13.88 13.24 5.12
C VAL A 309 -14.89 14.35 4.82
N LEU A 310 -15.25 14.48 3.54
CA LEU A 310 -16.23 15.44 3.06
C LEU A 310 -17.62 14.84 2.93
N GLU A 311 -17.73 13.60 2.46
CA GLU A 311 -18.98 12.89 2.22
C GLU A 311 -18.76 11.37 2.27
N GLN A 312 -19.78 10.63 2.71
CA GLN A 312 -19.82 9.16 2.67
C GLN A 312 -21.16 8.68 2.14
N THR A 313 -21.17 7.69 1.25
CA THR A 313 -22.41 7.15 0.69
C THR A 313 -22.22 5.76 0.09
N TYR A 314 -23.29 4.97 0.03
CA TYR A 314 -23.32 3.66 -0.63
C TYR A 314 -23.59 3.75 -2.15
N SER A 315 -23.78 4.96 -2.69
CA SER A 315 -24.10 5.19 -4.11
C SER A 315 -22.96 5.83 -4.88
N ALA A 316 -22.46 5.12 -5.89
CA ALA A 316 -21.47 5.64 -6.84
C ALA A 316 -21.96 6.91 -7.59
N THR A 317 -23.27 7.09 -7.75
CA THR A 317 -23.83 8.30 -8.36
C THR A 317 -23.82 9.46 -7.37
N ALA A 318 -24.27 9.22 -6.13
CA ALA A 318 -24.32 10.27 -5.11
C ALA A 318 -22.92 10.79 -4.75
N ILE A 319 -21.91 9.92 -4.69
CA ILE A 319 -20.53 10.37 -4.42
C ILE A 319 -19.98 11.22 -5.56
N ASN A 320 -20.37 10.93 -6.81
CA ASN A 320 -20.00 11.74 -7.98
C ASN A 320 -20.66 13.12 -7.94
N ASP A 321 -21.94 13.20 -7.53
CA ASP A 321 -22.62 14.48 -7.35
C ASP A 321 -21.91 15.34 -6.29
N SER A 322 -21.49 14.72 -5.18
CA SER A 322 -20.73 15.41 -4.12
C SER A 322 -19.34 15.84 -4.61
N LEU A 323 -18.60 14.97 -5.30
CA LEU A 323 -17.34 15.32 -5.94
C LEU A 323 -17.50 16.55 -6.84
N HIS A 324 -18.51 16.54 -7.72
CA HIS A 324 -18.76 17.65 -8.63
C HIS A 324 -19.06 18.96 -7.89
N LYS A 325 -19.89 18.91 -6.83
CA LYS A 325 -20.17 20.07 -5.98
C LYS A 325 -18.89 20.66 -5.40
N PHE A 326 -17.98 19.84 -4.88
CA PHE A 326 -16.71 20.31 -4.32
C PHE A 326 -15.77 20.84 -5.40
N GLN A 327 -15.69 20.20 -6.56
CA GLN A 327 -14.93 20.72 -7.71
C GLN A 327 -15.42 22.11 -8.13
N MET A 328 -16.74 22.31 -8.23
CA MET A 328 -17.34 23.60 -8.56
C MET A 328 -17.13 24.62 -7.45
N ARG A 329 -17.22 24.21 -6.18
CA ARG A 329 -16.91 25.06 -5.03
C ARG A 329 -15.47 25.57 -5.09
N ILE A 330 -14.50 24.69 -5.32
CA ILE A 330 -13.08 25.07 -5.44
C ILE A 330 -12.88 26.06 -6.59
N ARG A 331 -13.41 25.74 -7.79
CA ARG A 331 -13.29 26.61 -8.97
C ARG A 331 -13.91 27.99 -8.74
N ASN A 332 -15.12 28.04 -8.20
CA ASN A 332 -15.85 29.29 -7.96
C ASN A 332 -15.19 30.10 -6.82
N SER A 333 -14.76 29.45 -5.75
CA SER A 333 -14.03 30.09 -4.65
C SER A 333 -12.74 30.74 -5.16
N ALA A 334 -11.99 30.07 -6.03
CA ALA A 334 -10.78 30.65 -6.62
C ALA A 334 -11.08 31.96 -7.34
N ILE A 335 -12.10 31.99 -8.21
CA ILE A 335 -12.48 33.20 -8.96
C ILE A 335 -12.82 34.34 -8.00
N VAL A 336 -13.66 34.08 -6.99
CA VAL A 336 -14.11 35.13 -6.06
C VAL A 336 -12.95 35.62 -5.16
N GLN A 337 -12.09 34.71 -4.70
CA GLN A 337 -10.93 35.08 -3.90
C GLN A 337 -9.94 35.94 -4.70
N GLN A 338 -9.63 35.54 -5.94
CA GLN A 338 -8.77 36.34 -6.82
C GLN A 338 -9.36 37.73 -7.08
N GLN A 339 -10.65 37.83 -7.40
CA GLN A 339 -11.30 39.13 -7.63
C GLN A 339 -11.19 40.06 -6.41
N ASN A 340 -11.39 39.53 -5.21
CA ASN A 340 -11.29 40.33 -3.98
C ASN A 340 -9.85 40.73 -3.67
N LEU A 341 -8.88 39.85 -3.92
CA LEU A 341 -7.46 40.16 -3.71
C LEU A 341 -6.92 41.13 -4.78
N PHE A 342 -7.39 41.08 -6.02
CA PHE A 342 -7.07 42.10 -7.03
C PHE A 342 -7.62 43.47 -6.64
N LEU A 343 -8.85 43.52 -6.10
CA LEU A 343 -9.40 44.77 -5.58
C LEU A 343 -8.56 45.32 -4.42
N LEU A 344 -8.05 44.46 -3.54
CA LEU A 344 -7.12 44.86 -2.48
C LEU A 344 -5.83 45.45 -3.06
N GLU A 345 -5.24 44.78 -4.05
CA GLU A 345 -4.05 45.26 -4.76
C GLU A 345 -4.28 46.64 -5.41
N GLU A 346 -5.42 46.87 -6.07
CA GLU A 346 -5.75 48.18 -6.63
C GLU A 346 -5.76 49.28 -5.56
N TYR A 347 -6.29 49.00 -4.37
CA TYR A 347 -6.25 49.95 -3.26
C TYR A 347 -4.82 50.14 -2.70
N LEU A 348 -4.03 49.08 -2.58
CA LEU A 348 -2.64 49.19 -2.14
C LEU A 348 -1.80 50.05 -3.12
N LEU A 349 -2.01 49.87 -4.43
CA LEU A 349 -1.35 50.65 -5.47
C LEU A 349 -1.73 52.14 -5.38
N GLN A 350 -3.02 52.46 -5.14
CA GLN A 350 -3.47 53.84 -4.90
C GLN A 350 -2.79 54.48 -3.69
N GLU A 351 -2.44 53.68 -2.69
CA GLU A 351 -1.71 54.10 -1.50
C GLU A 351 -0.18 54.09 -1.67
N GLY A 352 0.32 53.78 -2.87
CA GLY A 352 1.74 53.78 -3.21
C GLY A 352 2.51 52.53 -2.79
N ILE A 353 1.81 51.42 -2.53
CA ILE A 353 2.39 50.12 -2.16
C ILE A 353 2.30 49.19 -3.36
N GLU A 354 3.46 48.88 -3.96
CA GLU A 354 3.53 47.90 -5.04
C GLU A 354 3.50 46.48 -4.49
N THR A 355 2.60 45.66 -5.02
CA THR A 355 2.54 44.22 -4.78
C THR A 355 3.08 43.47 -6.00
N ASP A 356 3.63 42.27 -5.77
CA ASP A 356 4.06 41.39 -6.85
C ASP A 356 3.00 40.32 -7.07
N ILE A 357 2.22 40.47 -8.15
CA ILE A 357 1.14 39.55 -8.52
C ILE A 357 1.63 38.11 -8.76
N THR A 358 2.93 37.93 -9.06
CA THR A 358 3.53 36.59 -9.18
C THR A 358 3.65 35.88 -7.84
N LYS A 359 3.38 36.58 -6.73
CA LYS A 359 3.35 36.05 -5.35
C LYS A 359 1.93 35.76 -4.86
N MET A 360 0.93 35.73 -5.74
CA MET A 360 -0.31 35.00 -5.44
C MET A 360 -0.06 33.51 -5.56
N PHE A 361 -0.21 32.78 -4.46
CA PHE A 361 -0.06 31.34 -4.44
C PHE A 361 -1.25 30.67 -3.76
N SER A 362 -1.39 29.36 -3.96
CA SER A 362 -2.44 28.57 -3.33
C SER A 362 -1.87 27.71 -2.22
N ASN A 363 -2.56 27.73 -1.09
CA ASN A 363 -2.50 26.71 -0.06
C ASN A 363 -3.64 25.71 -0.28
N GLY A 364 -3.40 24.72 -1.16
CA GLY A 364 -4.39 23.69 -1.54
C GLY A 364 -4.91 22.81 -0.39
N ASN A 365 -4.36 22.97 0.81
CA ASN A 365 -4.81 22.30 2.04
C ASN A 365 -6.06 22.94 2.64
N LYS A 366 -6.36 24.20 2.32
CA LYS A 366 -7.57 24.89 2.80
C LYS A 366 -8.67 24.80 1.75
N LEU A 367 -9.94 24.62 2.11
CA LEU A 367 -11.07 24.73 1.16
C LEU A 367 -11.59 26.16 0.98
N ASP A 368 -11.19 27.08 1.86
CA ASP A 368 -11.57 28.48 1.83
C ASP A 368 -10.38 29.35 2.22
N GLY A 369 -10.26 30.54 1.63
CA GLY A 369 -9.09 31.40 1.80
C GLY A 369 -7.78 30.75 1.38
N PHE A 370 -7.81 29.88 0.37
CA PHE A 370 -6.63 29.14 -0.06
C PHE A 370 -5.73 29.97 -1.00
N ILE A 371 -6.27 30.99 -1.66
CA ILE A 371 -5.45 31.92 -2.43
C ILE A 371 -4.96 33.01 -1.49
N GLU A 372 -3.63 33.14 -1.43
CA GLU A 372 -2.94 34.07 -0.54
C GLU A 372 -2.10 35.05 -1.38
N LEU A 373 -2.21 36.34 -1.05
CA LEU A 373 -1.34 37.40 -1.54
C LEU A 373 -0.26 37.67 -0.50
N ALA A 374 1.01 37.52 -0.86
CA ALA A 374 2.13 37.86 0.01
C ALA A 374 2.62 39.30 -0.20
N ILE A 375 2.82 40.01 0.90
CA ILE A 375 3.47 41.32 0.94
C ILE A 375 4.72 41.20 1.82
N GLU A 376 5.88 41.30 1.19
CA GLU A 376 7.17 41.16 1.87
C GLU A 376 7.62 42.50 2.47
N GLY A 377 7.86 42.49 3.78
CA GLY A 377 8.60 43.52 4.49
C GLY A 377 10.04 43.09 4.77
N LYS A 378 10.81 44.00 5.37
CA LYS A 378 12.23 43.75 5.71
C LYS A 378 12.43 42.59 6.71
N HIS A 379 11.46 42.33 7.58
CA HIS A 379 11.57 41.39 8.71
C HIS A 379 10.31 40.54 8.92
N LEU A 380 9.30 40.69 8.06
CA LEU A 380 7.99 40.08 8.23
C LEU A 380 7.32 40.00 6.87
N THR A 381 6.73 38.85 6.56
CA THR A 381 5.87 38.67 5.39
C THR A 381 4.42 38.62 5.86
N ILE A 382 3.56 39.39 5.20
CA ILE A 382 2.13 39.36 5.44
C ILE A 382 1.48 38.53 4.35
N TYR A 383 0.65 37.57 4.74
CA TYR A 383 -0.20 36.80 3.86
C TYR A 383 -1.63 37.28 4.04
N ILE A 384 -2.28 37.62 2.92
CA ILE A 384 -3.67 38.02 2.91
C ILE A 384 -4.47 37.03 2.08
N SER A 385 -5.51 36.45 2.68
CA SER A 385 -6.49 35.63 1.98
C SER A 385 -7.88 36.24 2.11
N TYR A 386 -8.77 35.90 1.17
CA TYR A 386 -10.18 36.23 1.28
C TYR A 386 -10.98 35.00 1.72
N ILE A 387 -11.57 35.04 2.91
CA ILE A 387 -12.40 33.95 3.44
C ILE A 387 -13.82 34.13 2.90
N LEU A 388 -14.19 33.32 1.91
CA LEU A 388 -15.46 33.49 1.20
C LEU A 388 -16.67 33.22 2.10
N SER A 389 -16.58 32.23 2.98
CA SER A 389 -17.65 31.85 3.92
C SER A 389 -18.02 32.98 4.88
N GLN A 390 -17.04 33.78 5.28
CA GLN A 390 -17.21 34.91 6.21
C GLN A 390 -17.27 36.27 5.51
N ARG A 391 -16.89 36.32 4.22
CA ARG A 391 -16.76 37.53 3.40
C ARG A 391 -15.80 38.56 4.00
N VAL A 392 -14.66 38.09 4.51
CA VAL A 392 -13.62 38.94 5.12
C VAL A 392 -12.25 38.67 4.51
N PHE A 393 -11.39 39.68 4.54
CA PHE A 393 -9.97 39.53 4.32
C PHE A 393 -9.31 39.09 5.62
N LEU A 394 -8.60 37.98 5.62
CA LEU A 394 -7.81 37.52 6.75
C LEU A 394 -6.35 37.91 6.52
N MET A 395 -5.76 38.60 7.49
CA MET A 395 -4.36 39.01 7.45
C MET A 395 -3.55 38.21 8.46
N GLN A 396 -2.58 37.45 7.97
CA GLN A 396 -1.64 36.67 8.78
C GLN A 396 -0.24 37.23 8.57
N ALA A 397 0.55 37.29 9.64
CA ALA A 397 1.92 37.73 9.59
C ALA A 397 2.84 36.60 10.01
N SER A 398 3.89 36.39 9.23
CA SER A 398 4.89 35.35 9.48
C SER A 398 6.28 35.99 9.55
N ASN A 399 7.06 35.58 10.55
CA ASN A 399 8.51 35.81 10.60
C ASN A 399 9.24 34.46 10.69
N ASP A 400 10.57 34.49 10.71
CA ASP A 400 11.44 33.30 10.80
C ASP A 400 11.16 32.36 12.01
N LEU A 401 10.25 32.73 12.92
CA LEU A 401 9.98 32.01 14.17
C LEU A 401 8.50 31.60 14.37
N ARG A 402 7.49 32.36 13.91
CA ARG A 402 6.04 32.06 14.11
C ARG A 402 5.12 32.72 13.08
N ASP A 403 3.98 32.06 12.83
CA ASP A 403 2.79 32.64 12.19
C ASP A 403 1.84 33.22 13.24
N ILE A 404 1.36 34.45 13.03
CA ILE A 404 0.42 35.15 13.91
C ILE A 404 -0.72 35.68 13.05
N THR A 405 -1.96 35.27 13.32
CA THR A 405 -3.14 35.95 12.77
C THR A 405 -3.19 37.36 13.34
N VAL A 406 -3.12 38.37 12.47
CA VAL A 406 -3.02 39.77 12.90
C VAL A 406 -4.39 40.39 13.05
N ASP A 407 -5.26 40.26 12.03
CA ASP A 407 -6.61 40.83 12.04
C ASP A 407 -7.49 40.28 10.89
N SER A 408 -8.77 40.63 10.88
CA SER A 408 -9.71 40.38 9.78
C SER A 408 -10.50 41.63 9.39
N PHE A 409 -10.72 41.84 8.09
CA PHE A 409 -11.31 43.06 7.56
C PHE A 409 -12.53 42.78 6.68
N ALA A 410 -13.60 43.57 6.86
CA ALA A 410 -14.83 43.42 6.07
C ALA A 410 -14.71 43.95 4.63
N SER A 411 -13.71 44.80 4.34
CA SER A 411 -13.52 45.38 3.02
C SER A 411 -12.05 45.43 2.60
N ALA A 412 -11.82 45.38 1.28
CA ALA A 412 -10.49 45.50 0.69
C ALA A 412 -9.83 46.83 1.06
N ARG A 413 -10.62 47.90 1.13
CA ARG A 413 -10.16 49.24 1.50
C ARG A 413 -9.66 49.29 2.93
N ASP A 414 -10.40 48.74 3.88
CA ASP A 414 -10.01 48.75 5.30
C ASP A 414 -8.75 47.90 5.51
N CYS A 415 -8.67 46.76 4.83
CA CYS A 415 -7.47 45.92 4.80
C CYS A 415 -6.26 46.69 4.23
N ALA A 416 -6.42 47.36 3.08
CA ALA A 416 -5.37 48.17 2.47
C ALA A 416 -4.90 49.31 3.38
N MET A 417 -5.83 49.99 4.07
CA MET A 417 -5.49 51.05 5.03
C MET A 417 -4.67 50.50 6.20
N ALA A 418 -5.03 49.33 6.75
CA ALA A 418 -4.26 48.69 7.80
C ALA A 418 -2.85 48.29 7.34
N ILE A 419 -2.74 47.72 6.13
CA ILE A 419 -1.45 47.39 5.52
C ILE A 419 -0.61 48.64 5.29
N LYS A 420 -1.22 49.75 4.84
CA LYS A 420 -0.56 51.04 4.69
C LYS A 420 0.00 51.55 6.01
N GLU A 421 -0.80 51.51 7.07
CA GLU A 421 -0.31 51.89 8.40
C GLU A 421 0.89 51.03 8.80
N TRP A 422 0.83 49.72 8.59
CA TRP A 422 1.95 48.82 8.87
C TRP A 422 3.20 49.15 8.04
N TYR A 423 3.03 49.30 6.72
CA TYR A 423 4.12 49.52 5.76
C TYR A 423 4.88 50.82 6.07
N TYR A 424 4.16 51.91 6.36
CA TYR A 424 4.78 53.21 6.61
C TYR A 424 5.18 53.44 8.07
N ARG A 425 4.54 52.79 9.05
CA ARG A 425 4.87 53.04 10.46
C ARG A 425 6.13 52.29 10.95
N LYS A 426 6.79 51.41 10.16
CA LYS A 426 7.95 50.58 10.62
C LYS A 426 7.72 49.95 12.01
N THR A 427 6.48 49.66 12.38
CA THR A 427 6.12 49.27 13.75
C THR A 427 5.39 47.94 13.72
N LEU A 428 6.15 46.90 14.02
CA LEU A 428 5.96 46.19 15.28
C LEU A 428 7.34 45.83 15.85
N SER A 429 7.92 46.80 16.54
CA SER A 429 8.86 46.56 17.63
C SER A 429 8.07 45.92 18.79
N LEU A 430 7.66 44.66 18.62
CA LEU A 430 7.14 43.83 19.70
C LEU A 430 7.76 42.45 19.55
N VAL A 431 9.07 42.41 19.84
CA VAL A 431 9.62 41.30 20.61
C VAL A 431 9.03 41.45 22.00
N LEU A 432 8.13 40.53 22.37
CA LEU A 432 8.06 39.94 23.70
C LEU A 432 7.51 38.53 23.57
#